data_AF-A0A0R2NT21-F1
#
_entry.id   AF-A0A0R2NT21-F1
#
_cell.length_a   1.000
_cell.length_b   1.000
_cell.length_c   1.000
_cell.angle_alpha   90.00
_cell.angle_beta   90.00
_cell.angle_gamma   90.00
#
_symmetry.space_group_name_H-M   'P 1'
#
loop_
_entity.id
_entity.type
_entity.pdbx_description
1 polymer ?
#
loop_
_entity_poly.entity_id
_entity_poly.type
_entity_poly.pdbx_seq_one_letter_code
_entity_poly.pdbx_strand_id
1 'polypeptide(L)'
;FVSIAQEQDFFLKTASAEQVPVVVKTYYDEVENFAFDTSDNSISFDMPFDWSPDYVDLVQVVHEEIRVPKSFAPYGEGKQFKGYVNGIEIDQRAILNDPYSSEETNIVHFLISKNELVKINETLGSNNFDNPQMDFKLVPLDQTERSSTEFYLVDTQNYEKTITTVNISWDGQYGANQNVPFTFTFFNENENLIKDVRYTYVAFDEFDNEISRYNGDDSVNPGIVSTEGIDIQNIYIPSEGPIRFDILVYGTGLDYDSTYSGIGSTIIELGPGTQSKTPNESAILEISSIPSWIKNNAGWWADGTIDDKSFIQGIQFLIKENILQIPSTAQGTGSDDEIPSWIKNNAGWWADGTIDDTAFVQGIQFLIKEGILRVQ
;
A
#
# COMPACT_ATOMS: atom_id res chain seq x y z
N PHE A 1 9.82 23.91 7.68
CA PHE A 1 8.65 24.80 7.64
C PHE A 1 7.64 24.26 8.64
N VAL A 2 7.02 25.11 9.47
CA VAL A 2 5.86 24.69 10.27
C VAL A 2 4.65 25.13 9.47
N SER A 3 4.04 24.19 8.75
CA SER A 3 2.77 24.48 8.07
C SER A 3 1.65 24.49 9.10
N ILE A 4 0.81 25.50 9.05
CA ILE A 4 -0.40 25.59 9.87
C ILE A 4 -1.51 25.05 8.99
N ALA A 5 -2.27 24.07 9.49
CA ALA A 5 -3.36 23.50 8.73
C ALA A 5 -4.38 24.57 8.33
N GLN A 6 -4.83 24.54 7.08
CA GLN A 6 -5.82 25.47 6.54
C GLN A 6 -7.01 24.69 6.00
N GLU A 7 -8.22 25.20 6.20
CA GLU A 7 -9.46 24.62 5.69
C GLU A 7 -10.04 25.54 4.61
N GLN A 8 -10.48 24.94 3.50
CA GLN A 8 -11.11 25.65 2.38
C GLN A 8 -12.43 24.98 2.00
N ASP A 9 -13.47 25.80 1.84
CA ASP A 9 -14.82 25.36 1.52
C ASP A 9 -15.06 25.33 0.01
N PHE A 10 -15.54 24.19 -0.48
CA PHE A 10 -15.92 23.94 -1.87
C PHE A 10 -17.32 23.34 -1.96
N PHE A 11 -17.83 23.22 -3.19
CA PHE A 11 -19.13 22.63 -3.47
C PHE A 11 -19.07 21.69 -4.67
N LEU A 12 -19.56 20.45 -4.50
CA LEU A 12 -19.81 19.56 -5.62
C LEU A 12 -21.10 19.99 -6.30
N LYS A 13 -21.07 20.09 -7.64
CA LYS A 13 -22.27 20.28 -8.45
C LYS A 13 -22.69 18.94 -9.00
N THR A 14 -23.74 18.36 -8.44
CA THR A 14 -24.26 17.07 -8.89
C THR A 14 -25.03 17.21 -10.21
N ALA A 15 -25.29 16.09 -10.89
CA ALA A 15 -26.13 16.06 -12.08
C ALA A 15 -27.58 16.55 -11.82
N SER A 16 -28.05 16.50 -10.57
CA SER A 16 -29.35 17.04 -10.13
C SER A 16 -29.31 18.53 -9.75
N ALA A 17 -28.18 19.21 -9.96
CA ALA A 17 -27.92 20.60 -9.56
C ALA A 17 -27.99 20.85 -8.03
N GLU A 18 -27.84 19.79 -7.24
CA GLU A 18 -27.64 19.89 -5.80
C GLU A 18 -26.20 20.34 -5.50
N GLN A 19 -26.05 21.16 -4.46
CA GLN A 19 -24.74 21.59 -3.97
C GLN A 19 -24.41 20.79 -2.70
N VAL A 20 -23.38 19.97 -2.78
CA VAL A 20 -22.87 19.22 -1.63
C VAL A 20 -21.64 19.96 -1.10
N PRO A 21 -21.63 20.43 0.16
CA PRO A 21 -20.45 21.09 0.72
C PRO A 21 -19.31 20.09 0.86
N VAL A 22 -18.10 20.52 0.54
CA VAL A 22 -16.86 19.74 0.73
C VAL A 22 -15.82 20.65 1.34
N VAL A 23 -15.11 20.16 2.35
CA VAL A 23 -13.98 20.88 2.94
C VAL A 23 -12.71 20.17 2.53
N VAL A 24 -11.76 20.90 1.97
CA VAL A 24 -10.38 20.41 1.83
C VAL A 24 -9.55 21.05 2.92
N LYS A 25 -8.88 20.21 3.71
CA LYS A 25 -7.94 20.65 4.74
C LYS A 25 -6.53 20.27 4.33
N THR A 26 -5.69 21.28 4.15
CA THR A 26 -4.29 21.14 3.75
C THR A 26 -3.37 21.39 4.93
N TYR A 27 -2.29 20.62 4.99
CA TYR A 27 -1.17 20.82 5.91
C TYR A 27 0.07 21.28 5.15
N TYR A 28 -0.08 21.78 3.93
CA TYR A 28 1.03 22.21 3.09
C TYR A 28 0.86 23.64 2.59
N ASP A 29 -0.03 23.86 1.63
CA ASP A 29 -0.28 25.16 0.99
C ASP A 29 -1.73 25.22 0.48
N GLU A 30 -2.21 26.41 0.12
CA GLU A 30 -3.59 26.59 -0.37
C GLU A 30 -3.84 25.76 -1.64
N VAL A 31 -4.99 25.06 -1.66
CA VAL A 31 -5.47 24.32 -2.81
C VAL A 31 -6.29 25.21 -3.76
N GLU A 32 -6.15 24.97 -5.06
CA GLU A 32 -6.86 25.65 -6.13
C GLU A 32 -7.52 24.66 -7.10
N ASN A 33 -8.23 25.20 -8.10
CA ASN A 33 -8.83 24.47 -9.23
C ASN A 33 -9.70 23.25 -8.84
N PHE A 34 -10.36 23.32 -7.69
CA PHE A 34 -11.27 22.28 -7.24
C PHE A 34 -12.36 21.99 -8.29
N ALA A 35 -12.48 20.72 -8.65
CA ALA A 35 -13.44 20.23 -9.63
C ALA A 35 -14.05 18.88 -9.20
N PHE A 36 -15.27 18.64 -9.70
CA PHE A 36 -15.99 17.39 -9.52
C PHE A 36 -16.46 16.87 -10.87
N ASP A 37 -16.07 15.63 -11.21
CA ASP A 37 -16.50 14.97 -12.43
C ASP A 37 -17.71 14.07 -12.13
N THR A 38 -18.87 14.43 -12.69
CA THR A 38 -20.11 13.67 -12.48
C THR A 38 -20.14 12.30 -13.17
N SER A 39 -19.19 12.01 -14.07
CA SER A 39 -19.15 10.75 -14.83
C SER A 39 -18.58 9.59 -14.01
N ASP A 40 -17.58 9.85 -13.18
CA ASP A 40 -16.93 8.88 -12.28
C ASP A 40 -17.01 9.29 -10.80
N ASN A 41 -17.71 10.38 -10.48
CA ASN A 41 -17.81 11.01 -9.17
C ASN A 41 -16.45 11.39 -8.56
N SER A 42 -15.43 11.64 -9.37
CA SER A 42 -14.12 12.02 -8.86
C SER A 42 -14.04 13.48 -8.42
N ILE A 43 -13.25 13.72 -7.39
CA ILE A 43 -12.85 15.06 -6.92
C ILE A 43 -11.41 15.27 -7.35
N SER A 44 -11.10 16.46 -7.86
CA SER A 44 -9.72 16.87 -8.15
C SER A 44 -9.47 18.30 -7.71
N PHE A 45 -8.23 18.60 -7.34
CA PHE A 45 -7.73 19.93 -7.01
C PHE A 45 -6.21 19.90 -7.17
N ASP A 46 -5.57 21.06 -7.14
CA ASP A 46 -4.11 21.15 -7.14
C ASP A 46 -3.62 22.11 -6.07
N MET A 47 -2.33 22.07 -5.80
CA MET A 47 -1.66 23.04 -4.93
C MET A 47 -0.23 23.29 -5.43
N PRO A 48 0.38 24.43 -5.09
CA PRO A 48 1.79 24.66 -5.34
C PRO A 48 2.67 23.59 -4.67
N PHE A 49 3.64 23.04 -5.42
CA PHE A 49 4.60 22.08 -4.88
C PHE A 49 5.90 22.09 -5.68
N ASP A 50 7.03 22.00 -5.00
CA ASP A 50 8.36 21.94 -5.62
C ASP A 50 8.76 20.47 -5.83
N TRP A 51 8.71 20.02 -7.09
CA TRP A 51 9.07 18.65 -7.46
C TRP A 51 10.57 18.42 -7.67
N SER A 52 11.42 19.42 -7.41
CA SER A 52 12.87 19.24 -7.54
C SER A 52 13.34 18.10 -6.63
N PRO A 53 14.25 17.21 -7.10
CA PRO A 53 14.71 16.07 -6.30
C PRO A 53 15.26 16.47 -4.94
N ASP A 54 15.97 17.60 -4.87
CA ASP A 54 16.53 18.14 -3.63
C ASP A 54 15.45 18.54 -2.63
N TYR A 55 14.31 19.07 -3.10
CA TYR A 55 13.20 19.42 -2.23
C TYR A 55 12.40 18.19 -1.80
N VAL A 56 12.06 17.31 -2.74
CA VAL A 56 11.34 16.06 -2.47
C VAL A 56 12.06 15.21 -1.41
N ASP A 57 13.40 15.20 -1.42
CA ASP A 57 14.19 14.46 -0.43
C ASP A 57 14.03 14.98 1.01
N LEU A 58 13.61 16.24 1.18
CA LEU A 58 13.37 16.88 2.47
C LEU A 58 11.93 16.72 2.98
N VAL A 59 10.98 16.39 2.11
CA VAL A 59 9.57 16.22 2.47
C VAL A 59 9.39 14.87 3.16
N GLN A 60 8.76 14.87 4.33
CA GLN A 60 8.46 13.62 5.06
C GLN A 60 7.14 13.01 4.59
N VAL A 61 6.09 13.83 4.60
CA VAL A 61 4.75 13.48 4.14
C VAL A 61 4.04 14.74 3.65
N VAL A 62 3.27 14.63 2.58
CA VAL A 62 2.24 15.59 2.20
C VAL A 62 0.91 15.06 2.71
N HIS A 63 0.23 15.84 3.53
CA HIS A 63 -1.05 15.46 4.13
C HIS A 63 -2.16 16.40 3.68
N GLU A 64 -3.16 15.83 3.01
CA GLU A 64 -4.42 16.51 2.65
C GLU A 64 -5.61 15.71 3.20
N GLU A 65 -6.67 16.39 3.63
CA GLU A 65 -7.95 15.77 4.00
C GLU A 65 -9.06 16.30 3.09
N ILE A 66 -9.89 15.40 2.57
CA ILE A 66 -11.13 15.74 1.86
C ILE A 66 -12.29 15.27 2.73
N ARG A 67 -13.08 16.22 3.21
CA ARG A 67 -14.24 15.97 4.06
C ARG A 67 -15.51 16.10 3.25
N VAL A 68 -16.23 15.00 3.11
CA VAL A 68 -17.47 14.94 2.32
C VAL A 68 -18.61 14.45 3.21
N PRO A 69 -19.82 15.04 3.16
CA PRO A 69 -20.95 14.58 3.95
C PRO A 69 -21.24 13.11 3.74
N LYS A 70 -21.44 12.35 4.82
CA LYS A 70 -21.76 10.91 4.77
C LYS A 70 -23.05 10.62 4.00
N SER A 71 -23.96 11.60 3.91
CA SER A 71 -25.19 11.52 3.13
C SER A 71 -24.95 11.50 1.61
N PHE A 72 -23.78 11.95 1.13
CA PHE A 72 -23.45 11.90 -0.28
C PHE A 72 -22.93 10.52 -0.67
N ALA A 73 -23.83 9.70 -1.24
CA ALA A 73 -23.62 8.28 -1.47
C ALA A 73 -22.27 7.87 -2.09
N PRO A 74 -21.69 8.60 -3.08
CA PRO A 74 -20.38 8.23 -3.66
C PRO A 74 -19.21 8.28 -2.67
N TYR A 75 -19.32 9.07 -1.60
CA TYR A 75 -18.29 9.24 -0.56
C TYR A 75 -18.79 8.84 0.84
N GLY A 76 -19.92 8.14 0.90
CA GLY A 76 -20.51 7.69 2.15
C GLY A 76 -19.72 6.58 2.84
N GLU A 77 -20.23 6.12 3.97
CA GLU A 77 -19.59 5.05 4.76
C GLU A 77 -19.44 3.75 3.96
N GLY A 78 -18.32 3.05 4.18
CA GLY A 78 -17.98 1.81 3.46
C GLY A 78 -17.45 2.02 2.04
N LYS A 79 -17.36 3.26 1.55
CA LYS A 79 -16.73 3.57 0.27
C LYS A 79 -15.21 3.45 0.35
N GLN A 80 -14.64 3.00 -0.77
CA GLN A 80 -13.20 2.99 -0.98
C GLN A 80 -12.85 3.94 -2.11
N PHE A 81 -11.57 4.31 -2.17
CA PHE A 81 -11.10 5.30 -3.11
C PHE A 81 -9.76 4.89 -3.71
N LYS A 82 -9.53 5.31 -4.95
CA LYS A 82 -8.20 5.40 -5.54
C LYS A 82 -7.75 6.85 -5.52
N GLY A 83 -6.52 7.06 -5.10
CA GLY A 83 -5.85 8.35 -5.20
C GLY A 83 -4.95 8.40 -6.42
N TYR A 84 -4.77 9.59 -6.97
CA TYR A 84 -3.77 9.88 -7.98
C TYR A 84 -3.07 11.19 -7.64
N VAL A 85 -1.78 11.23 -7.90
CA VAL A 85 -0.94 12.43 -7.81
C VAL A 85 -0.25 12.63 -9.15
N ASN A 86 -0.43 13.80 -9.77
CA ASN A 86 0.08 14.13 -11.11
C ASN A 86 -0.27 13.05 -12.16
N GLY A 87 -1.46 12.44 -12.03
CA GLY A 87 -1.94 11.37 -12.91
C GLY A 87 -1.37 9.97 -12.63
N ILE A 88 -0.47 9.82 -11.66
CA ILE A 88 0.06 8.53 -11.21
C ILE A 88 -0.81 7.99 -10.08
N GLU A 89 -1.29 6.74 -10.21
CA GLU A 89 -2.01 6.06 -9.13
C GLU A 89 -1.07 5.82 -7.95
N ILE A 90 -1.46 6.31 -6.77
CA ILE A 90 -0.67 6.15 -5.54
C ILE A 90 -1.07 4.87 -4.81
N ASP A 91 -0.16 4.36 -3.96
CA ASP A 91 -0.45 3.18 -3.14
C ASP A 91 -1.69 3.40 -2.24
N GLN A 92 -2.47 2.35 -2.02
CA GLN A 92 -3.65 2.41 -1.16
C GLN A 92 -3.30 2.83 0.28
N ARG A 93 -2.08 2.54 0.76
CA ARG A 93 -1.59 3.02 2.06
C ARG A 93 -1.49 4.55 2.14
N ALA A 94 -1.35 5.22 1.01
CA ALA A 94 -1.36 6.68 0.93
C ALA A 94 -2.77 7.26 0.94
N ILE A 95 -3.83 6.43 0.91
CA ILE A 95 -5.23 6.85 1.02
C ILE A 95 -5.87 6.19 2.25
N LEU A 96 -6.11 6.99 3.29
CA LEU A 96 -6.83 6.51 4.47
C LEU A 96 -8.26 7.03 4.45
N ASN A 97 -9.22 6.12 4.63
CA ASN A 97 -10.62 6.49 4.81
C ASN A 97 -10.94 6.50 6.31
N ASP A 98 -11.26 7.67 6.84
CA ASP A 98 -11.64 7.92 8.22
C ASP A 98 -13.14 8.29 8.31
N PRO A 99 -14.01 7.29 8.49
CA PRO A 99 -15.43 7.52 8.74
C PRO A 99 -15.72 7.82 10.22
N TYR A 100 -14.74 7.83 11.12
CA TYR A 100 -14.95 7.82 12.57
C TYR A 100 -14.74 9.19 13.22
N SER A 101 -13.79 9.99 12.71
CA SER A 101 -13.47 11.30 13.30
C SER A 101 -14.57 12.35 13.21
N SER A 102 -15.61 12.11 12.40
CA SER A 102 -16.73 13.04 12.26
C SER A 102 -18.07 12.29 12.19
N GLU A 103 -19.05 12.77 12.94
CA GLU A 103 -20.43 12.25 12.87
C GLU A 103 -21.10 12.58 11.52
N GLU A 104 -20.73 13.71 10.90
CA GLU A 104 -21.40 14.25 9.71
C GLU A 104 -20.67 13.95 8.40
N THR A 105 -19.34 13.93 8.43
CA THR A 105 -18.49 13.81 7.22
C THR A 105 -17.67 12.54 7.25
N ASN A 106 -17.46 11.96 6.07
CA ASN A 106 -16.42 10.99 5.84
C ASN A 106 -15.16 11.76 5.45
N ILE A 107 -14.03 11.45 6.10
CA ILE A 107 -12.76 12.14 5.87
C ILE A 107 -11.83 11.19 5.09
N VAL A 108 -11.35 11.63 3.93
CA VAL A 108 -10.37 10.87 3.16
C VAL A 108 -9.04 11.60 3.22
N HIS A 109 -8.01 10.92 3.74
CA HIS A 109 -6.67 11.44 3.89
C HIS A 109 -5.82 11.01 2.71
N PHE A 110 -5.12 11.95 2.09
CA PHE A 110 -3.92 11.67 1.30
C PHE A 110 -2.72 11.81 2.23
N LEU A 111 -1.94 10.74 2.38
CA LEU A 111 -0.69 10.69 3.15
C LEU A 111 0.46 10.30 2.21
N ILE A 112 0.93 11.25 1.40
CA ILE A 112 1.96 10.99 0.40
C ILE A 112 3.33 11.04 1.05
N SER A 113 3.88 9.87 1.37
CA SER A 113 5.22 9.77 1.93
C SER A 113 6.31 10.21 0.96
N LYS A 114 7.49 10.54 1.49
CA LYS A 114 8.73 10.74 0.70
C LYS A 114 8.93 9.68 -0.38
N ASN A 115 8.78 8.40 -0.02
CA ASN A 115 9.03 7.29 -0.95
C ASN A 115 8.03 7.30 -2.11
N GLU A 116 6.77 7.67 -1.84
CA GLU A 116 5.76 7.79 -2.89
C GLU A 116 6.05 9.00 -3.80
N LEU A 117 6.48 10.14 -3.24
CA LEU A 117 6.92 11.30 -4.02
C LEU A 117 8.11 10.98 -4.94
N VAL A 118 9.11 10.25 -4.42
CA VAL A 118 10.27 9.80 -5.22
C VAL A 118 9.82 8.89 -6.35
N LYS A 119 8.95 7.91 -6.07
CA LYS A 119 8.38 7.00 -7.09
C LYS A 119 7.62 7.76 -8.18
N ILE A 120 6.83 8.78 -7.82
CA ILE A 120 6.13 9.63 -8.79
C ILE A 120 7.14 10.35 -9.70
N ASN A 121 8.19 10.95 -9.11
CA ASN A 121 9.27 11.61 -9.86
C ASN A 121 10.01 10.65 -10.81
N GLU A 122 10.34 9.44 -10.36
CA GLU A 122 10.96 8.42 -11.19
C GLU A 122 10.05 8.01 -12.36
N THR A 123 8.75 7.91 -12.11
CA THR A 123 7.76 7.50 -13.12
C THR A 123 7.51 8.57 -14.18
N LEU A 124 7.40 9.84 -13.75
CA LEU A 124 7.15 10.98 -14.65
C LEU A 124 8.43 11.50 -15.32
N GLY A 125 9.59 11.17 -14.75
CA GLY A 125 10.91 11.58 -15.23
C GLY A 125 11.19 13.07 -15.04
N SER A 126 12.27 13.54 -15.67
CA SER A 126 12.80 14.89 -15.44
C SER A 126 11.86 16.04 -15.79
N ASN A 127 10.83 15.79 -16.61
CA ASN A 127 9.84 16.80 -16.95
C ASN A 127 8.98 17.21 -15.74
N ASN A 128 8.83 16.34 -14.74
CA ASN A 128 8.07 16.67 -13.54
C ASN A 128 8.86 17.56 -12.58
N PHE A 129 10.19 17.60 -12.67
CA PHE A 129 11.02 18.37 -11.71
C PHE A 129 10.77 19.88 -11.78
N ASP A 130 10.38 20.37 -12.96
CA ASP A 130 10.03 21.77 -13.19
C ASP A 130 8.52 22.02 -13.09
N ASN A 131 7.72 21.01 -12.72
CA ASN A 131 6.28 21.19 -12.48
C ASN A 131 6.09 22.02 -11.21
N PRO A 132 5.40 23.19 -11.28
CA PRO A 132 5.23 24.04 -10.10
C PRO A 132 4.08 23.61 -9.18
N GLN A 133 3.36 22.54 -9.52
CA GLN A 133 2.16 22.11 -8.79
C GLN A 133 2.08 20.60 -8.58
N MET A 134 1.29 20.21 -7.59
CA MET A 134 0.88 18.84 -7.31
C MET A 134 -0.63 18.72 -7.57
N ASP A 135 -1.00 17.88 -8.53
CA ASP A 135 -2.39 17.60 -8.89
C ASP A 135 -2.90 16.39 -8.12
N PHE A 136 -4.01 16.55 -7.39
CA PHE A 136 -4.69 15.46 -6.69
C PHE A 136 -5.96 15.05 -7.44
N LYS A 137 -6.19 13.74 -7.51
CA LYS A 137 -7.49 13.20 -7.94
C LYS A 137 -7.90 12.04 -7.02
N LEU A 138 -9.11 12.10 -6.50
CA LEU A 138 -9.73 11.05 -5.70
C LEU A 138 -10.90 10.45 -6.47
N VAL A 139 -10.89 9.13 -6.66
CA VAL A 139 -11.93 8.40 -7.40
C VAL A 139 -12.62 7.42 -6.46
N PRO A 140 -13.94 7.56 -6.21
CA PRO A 140 -14.69 6.58 -5.44
C PRO A 140 -14.84 5.27 -6.22
N LEU A 141 -14.70 4.16 -5.52
CA LEU A 141 -14.89 2.83 -6.07
C LEU A 141 -16.33 2.34 -5.80
N ASP A 142 -16.84 1.53 -6.72
CA ASP A 142 -18.09 0.82 -6.51
C ASP A 142 -17.95 -0.14 -5.32
N GLN A 143 -19.01 -0.24 -4.51
CA GLN A 143 -18.98 -0.89 -3.20
C GLN A 143 -18.36 -2.28 -3.26
N THR A 144 -17.38 -2.51 -2.40
CA THR A 144 -16.99 -3.83 -1.95
C THR A 144 -17.36 -4.01 -0.49
N GLU A 145 -17.93 -5.16 -0.18
CA GLU A 145 -18.37 -5.57 1.15
C GLU A 145 -17.15 -5.58 2.09
N ARG A 146 -16.99 -4.53 2.91
CA ARG A 146 -15.95 -4.51 3.94
C ARG A 146 -16.34 -5.45 5.08
N SER A 147 -15.43 -6.36 5.39
CA SER A 147 -15.47 -7.17 6.61
C SER A 147 -14.68 -6.47 7.70
N SER A 148 -15.12 -6.59 8.95
CA SER A 148 -14.38 -6.06 10.09
C SER A 148 -14.58 -6.90 11.35
N THR A 149 -13.64 -6.80 12.27
CA THR A 149 -13.71 -7.39 13.61
C THR A 149 -13.10 -6.44 14.63
N GLU A 150 -13.64 -6.44 15.84
CA GLU A 150 -13.20 -5.58 16.95
C GLU A 150 -12.86 -6.38 18.18
N PHE A 151 -11.81 -5.98 18.88
CA PHE A 151 -11.36 -6.60 20.12
C PHE A 151 -10.67 -5.59 21.03
N TYR A 152 -10.69 -5.87 22.33
CA TYR A 152 -10.00 -5.03 23.32
C TYR A 152 -8.59 -5.54 23.58
N LEU A 153 -7.70 -4.64 24.01
CA LEU A 153 -6.37 -5.02 24.49
C LEU A 153 -6.40 -5.29 26.00
N VAL A 154 -5.49 -6.11 26.49
CA VAL A 154 -5.21 -6.35 27.90
C VAL A 154 -3.80 -5.88 28.27
N ASP A 155 -3.61 -5.47 29.52
CA ASP A 155 -2.29 -5.11 30.04
C ASP A 155 -1.37 -6.35 30.09
N THR A 156 -0.10 -6.16 29.74
CA THR A 156 0.87 -7.26 29.59
C THR A 156 1.34 -7.85 30.91
N GLN A 157 1.08 -7.20 32.04
CA GLN A 157 1.50 -7.62 33.37
C GLN A 157 0.35 -8.23 34.18
N ASN A 158 -0.81 -7.56 34.20
CA ASN A 158 -1.95 -7.96 35.04
C ASN A 158 -3.11 -8.58 34.26
N TYR A 159 -3.08 -8.53 32.93
CA TYR A 159 -4.10 -9.09 32.03
C TYR A 159 -5.51 -8.48 32.17
N GLU A 160 -5.63 -7.32 32.82
CA GLU A 160 -6.88 -6.57 32.88
C GLU A 160 -7.14 -5.86 31.55
N LYS A 161 -8.43 -5.71 31.20
CA LYS A 161 -8.85 -4.98 30.01
C LYS A 161 -8.36 -3.53 30.09
N THR A 162 -7.71 -3.08 29.03
CA THR A 162 -7.26 -1.69 28.84
C THR A 162 -8.38 -0.85 28.26
N ILE A 163 -8.13 0.46 28.16
CA ILE A 163 -9.02 1.42 27.53
C ILE A 163 -8.90 1.46 25.99
N THR A 164 -8.11 0.56 25.41
CA THR A 164 -7.86 0.50 23.97
C THR A 164 -8.66 -0.61 23.31
N THR A 165 -9.38 -0.25 22.25
CA THR A 165 -10.07 -1.19 21.35
C THR A 165 -9.43 -1.09 19.97
N VAL A 166 -9.24 -2.24 19.31
CA VAL A 166 -8.68 -2.33 17.96
C VAL A 166 -9.74 -2.90 17.03
N ASN A 167 -9.95 -2.23 15.89
CA ASN A 167 -10.70 -2.75 14.76
C ASN A 167 -9.71 -3.18 13.67
N ILE A 168 -9.94 -4.35 13.09
CA ILE A 168 -9.27 -4.78 11.85
C ILE A 168 -10.36 -4.90 10.79
N SER A 169 -10.19 -4.17 9.69
CA SER A 169 -11.09 -4.25 8.54
C SER A 169 -10.34 -4.53 7.24
N TRP A 170 -11.03 -5.19 6.31
CA TRP A 170 -10.52 -5.50 4.98
C TRP A 170 -11.68 -5.57 4.00
N ASP A 171 -11.35 -5.58 2.72
CA ASP A 171 -12.33 -5.78 1.67
C ASP A 171 -12.53 -7.28 1.41
N GLY A 172 -13.78 -7.74 1.52
CA GLY A 172 -14.17 -9.14 1.34
C GLY A 172 -13.92 -9.70 -0.07
N GLN A 173 -13.57 -8.85 -1.05
CA GLN A 173 -13.07 -9.31 -2.34
C GLN A 173 -11.68 -9.96 -2.22
N TYR A 174 -10.89 -9.58 -1.21
CA TYR A 174 -9.57 -10.14 -0.98
C TYR A 174 -9.64 -11.41 -0.14
N GLY A 175 -8.67 -12.30 -0.35
CA GLY A 175 -8.55 -13.54 0.41
C GLY A 175 -7.23 -14.24 0.13
N ALA A 176 -7.24 -15.57 0.12
CA ALA A 176 -6.05 -16.37 -0.09
C ALA A 176 -5.28 -16.03 -1.39
N ASN A 177 -3.96 -16.17 -1.34
CA ASN A 177 -2.98 -15.89 -2.40
C ASN A 177 -2.96 -14.44 -2.89
N GLN A 178 -3.30 -13.48 -2.02
CA GLN A 178 -3.32 -12.06 -2.36
C GLN A 178 -2.65 -11.24 -1.26
N ASN A 179 -2.12 -10.07 -1.65
CA ASN A 179 -1.79 -9.02 -0.69
C ASN A 179 -3.09 -8.35 -0.25
N VAL A 180 -3.51 -8.62 0.97
CA VAL A 180 -4.74 -8.08 1.55
C VAL A 180 -4.42 -6.77 2.27
N PRO A 181 -5.05 -5.64 1.91
CA PRO A 181 -4.88 -4.37 2.60
C PRO A 181 -5.73 -4.36 3.88
N PHE A 182 -5.14 -4.75 5.01
CA PHE A 182 -5.80 -4.66 6.32
C PHE A 182 -5.69 -3.25 6.87
N THR A 183 -6.83 -2.67 7.24
CA THR A 183 -6.90 -1.40 7.97
C THR A 183 -6.98 -1.71 9.47
N PHE A 184 -5.98 -1.26 10.22
CA PHE A 184 -5.94 -1.29 11.68
C PHE A 184 -6.40 0.07 12.21
N THR A 185 -7.41 0.07 13.07
CA THR A 185 -7.94 1.29 13.69
C THR A 185 -7.95 1.17 15.20
N PHE A 186 -7.51 2.22 15.90
CA PHE A 186 -7.31 2.24 17.34
C PHE A 186 -8.24 3.25 18.00
N PHE A 187 -9.07 2.78 18.93
CA PHE A 187 -10.06 3.57 19.64
C PHE A 187 -9.80 3.60 21.15
N ASN A 188 -10.09 4.74 21.78
CA ASN A 188 -10.13 4.84 23.23
C ASN A 188 -11.49 4.39 23.80
N GLU A 189 -11.64 4.47 25.12
CA GLU A 189 -12.88 4.12 25.85
C GLU A 189 -14.14 4.87 25.41
N ASN A 190 -13.98 6.01 24.73
CA ASN A 190 -15.06 6.86 24.25
C ASN A 190 -15.27 6.71 22.72
N GLU A 191 -14.72 5.65 22.12
CA GLU A 191 -14.81 5.36 20.67
C GLU A 191 -14.17 6.42 19.77
N ASN A 192 -13.34 7.30 20.33
CA ASN A 192 -12.56 8.26 19.53
C ASN A 192 -11.24 7.63 19.09
N LEU A 193 -10.77 8.02 17.91
CA LEU A 193 -9.45 7.60 17.41
C LEU A 193 -8.34 8.03 18.38
N ILE A 194 -7.40 7.12 18.60
CA ILE A 194 -6.17 7.40 19.34
C ILE A 194 -5.11 7.84 18.34
N LYS A 195 -4.60 9.06 18.46
CA LYS A 195 -3.53 9.58 17.59
C LYS A 195 -2.15 9.12 18.06
N ASP A 196 -1.20 9.15 17.13
CA ASP A 196 0.22 8.81 17.34
C ASP A 196 0.44 7.43 17.99
N VAL A 197 -0.37 6.45 17.60
CA VAL A 197 -0.28 5.08 18.13
C VAL A 197 0.98 4.41 17.61
N ARG A 198 1.71 3.74 18.50
CA ARG A 198 2.84 2.90 18.14
C ARG A 198 2.55 1.45 18.44
N TYR A 199 2.54 0.61 17.40
CA TYR A 199 2.11 -0.78 17.51
C TYR A 199 2.96 -1.75 16.69
N THR A 200 2.80 -3.04 16.93
CA THR A 200 3.34 -4.12 16.10
C THR A 200 2.25 -5.17 15.89
N TYR A 201 2.40 -5.96 14.84
CA TYR A 201 1.54 -7.11 14.60
C TYR A 201 2.33 -8.36 14.23
N VAL A 202 1.71 -9.49 14.49
CA VAL A 202 2.04 -10.77 13.86
C VAL A 202 0.75 -11.47 13.43
N ALA A 203 0.79 -12.10 12.26
CA ALA A 203 -0.28 -12.90 11.69
C ALA A 203 0.14 -14.38 11.66
N PHE A 204 -0.76 -15.27 12.05
CA PHE A 204 -0.57 -16.72 12.03
C PHE A 204 -1.68 -17.43 11.25
N ASP A 205 -1.33 -18.56 10.64
CA ASP A 205 -2.30 -19.47 10.05
C ASP A 205 -2.99 -20.35 11.13
N GLU A 206 -3.91 -21.22 10.68
CA GLU A 206 -4.65 -22.14 11.54
C GLU A 206 -3.76 -23.18 12.27
N PHE A 207 -2.51 -23.33 11.85
CA PHE A 207 -1.53 -24.28 12.39
C PHE A 207 -0.47 -23.58 13.26
N ASP A 208 -0.67 -22.31 13.63
CA ASP A 208 0.28 -21.47 14.36
C ASP A 208 1.60 -21.18 13.60
N ASN A 209 1.64 -21.37 12.28
CA ASN A 209 2.79 -20.91 11.50
C ASN A 209 2.68 -19.40 11.30
N GLU A 210 3.79 -18.69 11.49
CA GLU A 210 3.86 -17.25 11.24
C GLU A 210 3.73 -16.97 9.74
N ILE A 211 2.72 -16.19 9.37
CA ILE A 211 2.51 -15.69 8.00
C ILE A 211 3.33 -14.42 7.78
N SER A 212 3.24 -13.49 8.72
CA SER A 212 3.87 -12.19 8.62
C SER A 212 4.05 -11.57 9.99
N ARG A 213 5.15 -10.85 10.18
CA ARG A 213 5.44 -10.03 11.34
C ARG A 213 6.03 -8.73 10.89
N TYR A 214 5.58 -7.63 11.48
CA TYR A 214 6.20 -6.35 11.25
C TYR A 214 6.31 -5.55 12.54
N ASN A 215 7.55 -5.29 12.96
CA ASN A 215 7.89 -4.59 14.20
C ASN A 215 8.28 -3.12 13.97
N GLY A 216 7.98 -2.55 12.80
CA GLY A 216 8.48 -1.22 12.40
C GLY A 216 9.91 -1.25 11.86
N ASP A 217 10.26 -0.19 11.12
CA ASP A 217 11.56 -0.05 10.44
C ASP A 217 12.67 0.55 11.35
N ASP A 218 12.29 1.23 12.44
CA ASP A 218 13.25 1.85 13.36
C ASP A 218 13.76 0.84 14.41
N SER A 219 15.00 0.38 14.21
CA SER A 219 15.69 -0.54 15.12
C SER A 219 15.91 0.01 16.55
N VAL A 220 15.87 1.34 16.73
CA VAL A 220 16.04 2.02 18.02
C VAL A 220 14.69 2.20 18.71
N ASN A 221 13.67 2.58 17.94
CA ASN A 221 12.31 2.82 18.41
C ASN A 221 11.36 1.83 17.71
N PRO A 222 11.28 0.57 18.16
CA PRO A 222 10.45 -0.42 17.51
C PRO A 222 8.96 -0.01 17.53
N GLY A 223 8.24 -0.48 16.53
CA GLY A 223 6.83 -0.25 16.30
C GLY A 223 6.56 0.57 15.05
N ILE A 224 5.44 0.25 14.41
CA ILE A 224 4.80 0.99 13.33
C ILE A 224 4.10 2.21 13.96
N VAL A 225 4.25 3.38 13.34
CA VAL A 225 3.60 4.62 13.80
C VAL A 225 2.33 4.86 12.98
N SER A 226 1.19 4.88 13.66
CA SER A 226 -0.09 5.33 13.12
C SER A 226 -0.41 6.72 13.66
N THR A 227 -0.11 7.74 12.87
CA THR A 227 -0.29 9.16 13.27
C THR A 227 -1.76 9.50 13.56
N GLU A 228 -2.67 9.03 12.72
CA GLU A 228 -4.11 9.34 12.85
C GLU A 228 -4.91 8.25 13.59
N GLY A 229 -4.25 7.19 14.07
CA GLY A 229 -4.94 6.06 14.71
C GLY A 229 -5.63 5.11 13.73
N ILE A 230 -5.42 5.31 12.43
CA ILE A 230 -5.79 4.42 11.34
C ILE A 230 -4.51 4.13 10.55
N ASP A 231 -4.28 2.87 10.20
CA ASP A 231 -3.13 2.48 9.40
C ASP A 231 -3.45 1.29 8.49
N ILE A 232 -2.82 1.23 7.30
CA ILE A 232 -3.04 0.16 6.32
C ILE A 232 -1.77 -0.68 6.19
N GLN A 233 -1.90 -1.98 6.45
CA GLN A 233 -0.85 -2.96 6.22
C GLN A 233 -1.27 -3.94 5.13
N ASN A 234 -0.53 -3.93 4.02
CA ASN A 234 -0.68 -4.91 2.96
C ASN A 234 0.05 -6.20 3.37
N ILE A 235 -0.70 -7.26 3.65
CA ILE A 235 -0.17 -8.53 4.15
C ILE A 235 -0.51 -9.63 3.13
N TYR A 236 0.52 -10.36 2.68
CA TYR A 236 0.31 -11.52 1.82
C TYR A 236 -0.30 -12.68 2.61
N ILE A 237 -1.48 -13.14 2.21
CA ILE A 237 -2.18 -14.26 2.84
C ILE A 237 -2.00 -15.51 1.97
N PRO A 238 -1.29 -16.55 2.43
CA PRO A 238 -0.93 -17.70 1.58
C PRO A 238 -2.07 -18.70 1.39
N SER A 239 -3.01 -18.81 2.33
CA SER A 239 -4.08 -19.80 2.30
C SER A 239 -5.39 -19.24 2.84
N GLU A 240 -6.50 -19.86 2.43
CA GLU A 240 -7.82 -19.57 2.99
C GLU A 240 -7.94 -20.17 4.40
N GLY A 241 -8.90 -19.69 5.18
CA GLY A 241 -9.19 -20.18 6.53
C GLY A 241 -8.99 -19.11 7.62
N PRO A 242 -8.96 -19.54 8.89
CA PRO A 242 -8.84 -18.64 10.01
C PRO A 242 -7.40 -18.12 10.13
N ILE A 243 -7.26 -16.79 10.19
CA ILE A 243 -6.00 -16.09 10.42
C ILE A 243 -6.05 -15.44 11.79
N ARG A 244 -5.08 -15.76 12.66
CA ARG A 244 -4.94 -15.09 13.96
C ARG A 244 -4.05 -13.87 13.81
N PHE A 245 -4.54 -12.72 14.25
CA PHE A 245 -3.73 -11.51 14.45
C PHE A 245 -3.46 -11.31 15.93
N ASP A 246 -2.19 -11.12 16.29
CA ASP A 246 -1.78 -10.63 17.61
C ASP A 246 -1.24 -9.21 17.44
N ILE A 247 -1.83 -8.25 18.16
CA ILE A 247 -1.51 -6.82 18.11
C ILE A 247 -0.99 -6.37 19.46
N LEU A 248 0.19 -5.76 19.48
CA LEU A 248 0.77 -5.11 20.65
C LEU A 248 0.87 -3.62 20.40
N VAL A 249 0.22 -2.82 21.25
CA VAL A 249 0.38 -1.37 21.30
C VAL A 249 1.38 -1.04 22.40
N TYR A 250 2.46 -0.35 22.02
CA TYR A 250 3.50 0.10 22.96
C TYR A 250 3.06 1.34 23.73
N GLY A 251 2.26 2.20 23.12
CA GLY A 251 1.83 3.49 23.66
C GLY A 251 1.61 4.52 22.57
N THR A 252 1.57 5.80 22.95
CA THR A 252 1.42 6.92 22.01
C THR A 252 2.54 7.95 22.11
N GLY A 253 2.75 8.68 21.01
CA GLY A 253 3.71 9.77 20.93
C GLY A 253 5.18 9.33 20.98
N LEU A 254 6.09 10.32 21.05
CA LEU A 254 7.54 10.08 21.07
C LEU A 254 8.04 9.48 22.39
N ASP A 255 7.36 9.77 23.49
CA ASP A 255 7.74 9.35 24.84
C ASP A 255 7.14 7.98 25.24
N TYR A 256 6.42 7.32 24.32
CA TYR A 256 5.73 6.05 24.59
C TYR A 256 4.78 6.13 25.79
N ASP A 257 3.83 7.07 25.75
CA ASP A 257 2.80 7.14 26.80
C ASP A 257 2.01 5.82 26.83
N SER A 258 2.15 5.08 27.94
CA SER A 258 1.59 3.75 28.11
C SER A 258 0.09 3.73 28.36
N THR A 259 -0.58 4.90 28.43
CA THR A 259 -2.02 5.04 28.69
C THR A 259 -2.88 4.11 27.82
N TYR A 260 -2.49 3.93 26.55
CA TYR A 260 -3.19 3.08 25.58
C TYR A 260 -2.48 1.75 25.26
N SER A 261 -1.42 1.43 25.99
CA SER A 261 -0.62 0.22 25.74
C SER A 261 -1.38 -1.05 26.13
N GLY A 262 -1.08 -2.16 25.43
CA GLY A 262 -1.70 -3.45 25.69
C GLY A 262 -1.49 -4.43 24.54
N ILE A 263 -1.86 -5.69 24.78
CA ILE A 263 -1.82 -6.75 23.78
C ILE A 263 -3.21 -7.36 23.60
N GLY A 264 -3.55 -7.75 22.37
CA GLY A 264 -4.81 -8.43 22.08
C GLY A 264 -4.67 -9.33 20.87
N SER A 265 -5.56 -10.31 20.78
CA SER A 265 -5.60 -11.26 19.68
C SER A 265 -7.01 -11.34 19.12
N THR A 266 -7.11 -11.52 17.81
CA THR A 266 -8.38 -11.82 17.14
C THR A 266 -8.17 -12.85 16.05
N ILE A 267 -9.25 -13.51 15.66
CA ILE A 267 -9.27 -14.44 14.53
C ILE A 267 -10.21 -13.86 13.48
N ILE A 268 -9.73 -13.81 12.24
CA ILE A 268 -10.55 -13.47 11.07
C ILE A 268 -10.65 -14.68 10.16
N GLU A 269 -11.80 -14.85 9.52
CA GLU A 269 -12.02 -15.90 8.51
C GLU A 269 -11.83 -15.28 7.12
N LEU A 270 -10.83 -15.74 6.37
CA LEU A 270 -10.61 -15.33 4.99
C LEU A 270 -11.02 -16.45 4.05
N GLY A 271 -11.93 -16.13 3.13
CA GLY A 271 -12.32 -17.03 2.06
C GLY A 271 -11.29 -17.09 0.92
N PRO A 272 -11.60 -17.83 -0.14
CA PRO A 272 -10.87 -17.72 -1.39
C PRO A 272 -11.01 -16.27 -1.89
N GLY A 273 -9.88 -15.60 -2.15
CA GLY A 273 -9.92 -14.26 -2.73
C GLY A 273 -10.72 -14.29 -4.03
N THR A 274 -11.56 -13.28 -4.26
CA THR A 274 -12.16 -13.13 -5.58
C THR A 274 -11.00 -12.93 -6.55
N GLN A 275 -10.86 -13.86 -7.50
CA GLN A 275 -10.01 -13.59 -8.66
C GLN A 275 -10.59 -12.34 -9.29
N SER A 276 -9.84 -11.23 -9.20
CA SER A 276 -10.16 -10.04 -9.96
C SER A 276 -10.42 -10.52 -11.39
N LYS A 277 -11.62 -10.23 -11.90
CA LYS A 277 -11.92 -10.43 -13.31
C LYS A 277 -11.08 -9.42 -14.09
N THR A 278 -9.78 -9.68 -14.23
CA THR A 278 -9.13 -9.40 -15.48
C THR A 278 -9.89 -10.20 -16.54
N PRO A 279 -10.25 -9.59 -17.69
CA PRO A 279 -10.91 -10.31 -18.77
C PRO A 279 -10.10 -11.59 -19.05
N ASN A 280 -10.80 -12.73 -19.07
CA ASN A 280 -10.27 -14.01 -19.51
C ASN A 280 -9.33 -13.81 -20.71
N GLU A 281 -8.08 -14.20 -20.56
CA GLU A 281 -7.42 -14.96 -21.63
C GLU A 281 -6.62 -16.10 -21.01
N SER A 282 -7.22 -17.28 -21.16
CA SER A 282 -6.74 -18.57 -20.75
C SER A 282 -5.40 -18.93 -21.40
N ALA A 283 -4.42 -19.30 -20.57
CA ALA A 283 -3.58 -20.50 -20.68
C ALA A 283 -2.26 -20.29 -19.92
N ILE A 284 -2.23 -20.60 -18.62
CA ILE A 284 -0.96 -20.79 -17.91
C ILE A 284 -0.74 -22.29 -17.78
N LEU A 285 0.23 -22.78 -18.56
CA LEU A 285 0.86 -24.07 -18.38
C LEU A 285 1.61 -24.04 -17.04
N GLU A 286 1.48 -25.11 -16.25
CA GLU A 286 2.17 -25.25 -14.97
C GLU A 286 3.67 -25.02 -15.11
N ILE A 287 4.18 -24.07 -14.32
CA ILE A 287 5.62 -23.86 -14.14
C ILE A 287 6.14 -25.01 -13.27
N SER A 288 6.90 -25.93 -13.85
CA SER A 288 7.60 -26.96 -13.08
C SER A 288 8.62 -26.28 -12.17
N SER A 289 8.56 -26.58 -10.86
CA SER A 289 9.42 -26.04 -9.78
C SER A 289 10.86 -25.73 -10.22
N ILE A 290 11.33 -24.50 -9.97
CA ILE A 290 12.67 -24.08 -10.37
C ILE A 290 13.70 -24.78 -9.46
N PRO A 291 14.71 -25.49 -10.03
CA PRO A 291 15.73 -26.11 -9.21
C PRO A 291 16.45 -25.12 -8.29
N SER A 292 16.58 -25.46 -7.01
CA SER A 292 17.13 -24.56 -5.97
C SER A 292 18.58 -24.12 -6.22
N TRP A 293 19.36 -24.84 -7.03
CA TRP A 293 20.71 -24.42 -7.39
C TRP A 293 20.72 -23.15 -8.28
N ILE A 294 19.60 -22.83 -8.94
CA ILE A 294 19.45 -21.59 -9.72
C ILE A 294 19.30 -20.38 -8.80
N LYS A 295 18.68 -20.56 -7.62
CA LYS A 295 18.56 -19.51 -6.59
C LYS A 295 19.91 -19.01 -6.11
N ASN A 296 20.90 -19.90 -5.98
CA ASN A 296 22.27 -19.52 -5.62
C ASN A 296 22.91 -18.56 -6.64
N ASN A 297 22.63 -18.76 -7.93
CA ASN A 297 23.16 -17.90 -8.99
C ASN A 297 22.50 -16.51 -8.99
N ALA A 298 21.22 -16.44 -8.61
CA ALA A 298 20.50 -15.18 -8.43
C ALA A 298 21.03 -14.38 -7.23
N GLY A 299 21.34 -15.05 -6.12
CA GLY A 299 21.98 -14.43 -4.96
C GLY A 299 23.36 -13.86 -5.29
N TRP A 300 24.22 -14.63 -5.96
CA TRP A 300 25.54 -14.14 -6.40
C TRP A 300 25.47 -12.99 -7.40
N TRP A 301 24.40 -12.93 -8.20
CA TRP A 301 24.17 -11.77 -9.06
C TRP A 301 23.74 -10.54 -8.26
N ALA A 302 22.81 -10.70 -7.32
CA ALA A 302 22.36 -9.62 -6.44
C ALA A 302 23.53 -9.01 -5.63
N ASP A 303 24.42 -9.86 -5.11
CA ASP A 303 25.62 -9.46 -4.36
C ASP A 303 26.73 -8.85 -5.24
N GLY A 304 26.53 -8.78 -6.56
CA GLY A 304 27.51 -8.24 -7.50
C GLY A 304 28.71 -9.15 -7.75
N THR A 305 28.66 -10.41 -7.29
CA THR A 305 29.69 -11.42 -7.56
C THR A 305 29.62 -11.91 -9.01
N ILE A 306 28.41 -11.97 -9.58
CA ILE A 306 28.16 -12.19 -11.00
C ILE A 306 27.78 -10.86 -11.64
N ASP A 307 28.36 -10.55 -12.79
CA ASP A 307 27.98 -9.36 -13.56
C ASP A 307 26.68 -9.59 -14.35
N ASP A 308 26.00 -8.50 -14.69
CA ASP A 308 24.70 -8.50 -15.35
C ASP A 308 24.70 -9.31 -16.67
N LYS A 309 25.77 -9.20 -17.47
CA LYS A 309 25.90 -9.92 -18.73
C LYS A 309 26.02 -11.43 -18.50
N SER A 310 26.80 -11.84 -17.51
CA SER A 310 26.97 -13.24 -17.11
C SER A 310 25.67 -13.83 -16.58
N PHE A 311 24.89 -13.06 -15.81
CA PHE A 311 23.59 -13.49 -15.31
C PHE A 311 22.56 -13.67 -16.45
N ILE A 312 22.45 -12.71 -17.37
CA ILE A 312 21.55 -12.78 -18.53
C ILE A 312 21.85 -14.00 -19.40
N GLN A 313 23.14 -14.27 -19.67
CA GLN A 313 23.54 -15.48 -20.40
C GLN A 313 23.13 -16.76 -19.68
N GLY A 314 23.23 -16.79 -18.35
CA GLY A 314 22.75 -17.89 -17.52
C GLY A 314 21.24 -18.13 -17.67
N ILE A 315 20.43 -17.08 -17.58
CA ILE A 315 18.97 -17.18 -17.74
C ILE A 315 18.59 -17.63 -19.16
N GLN A 316 19.22 -17.07 -20.19
CA GLN A 316 19.00 -17.49 -21.58
C GLN A 316 19.28 -18.98 -21.79
N PHE A 317 20.37 -19.47 -21.19
CA PHE A 317 20.71 -20.89 -21.23
C PHE A 317 19.66 -21.76 -20.53
N LEU A 318 19.21 -21.36 -19.33
CA LEU A 318 18.20 -22.10 -18.57
C LEU A 318 16.86 -22.19 -19.30
N ILE A 319 16.46 -21.12 -19.99
CA ILE A 319 15.25 -21.10 -20.82
C ILE A 319 15.44 -22.04 -22.03
N LYS A 320 16.58 -21.94 -22.73
CA LYS A 320 16.88 -22.77 -23.90
C LYS A 320 16.91 -24.27 -23.58
N GLU A 321 17.48 -24.66 -22.44
CA GLU A 321 17.54 -26.05 -21.98
C GLU A 321 16.23 -26.52 -21.31
N ASN A 322 15.18 -25.70 -21.34
CA ASN A 322 13.86 -26.02 -20.80
C ASN A 322 13.86 -26.25 -19.27
N ILE A 323 14.88 -25.74 -18.56
CA ILE A 323 15.05 -25.84 -17.10
C ILE A 323 14.25 -24.75 -16.38
N LEU A 324 14.21 -23.54 -16.97
CA LEU A 324 13.41 -22.42 -16.49
C LEU A 324 12.29 -22.15 -17.51
N GLN A 325 11.05 -22.49 -17.14
CA GLN A 325 9.89 -22.20 -17.97
C GLN A 325 9.44 -20.77 -17.74
N ILE A 326 9.52 -19.95 -18.79
CA ILE A 326 8.98 -18.59 -18.76
C ILE A 326 7.66 -18.60 -19.52
N PRO A 327 6.55 -18.14 -18.91
CA PRO A 327 5.28 -18.01 -19.62
C PRO A 327 5.44 -17.15 -20.89
N SER A 328 4.66 -17.46 -21.91
CA SER A 328 4.73 -16.78 -23.22
C SER A 328 4.70 -15.26 -23.04
N THR A 329 5.77 -14.59 -23.46
CA THR A 329 5.97 -13.15 -23.30
C THR A 329 6.42 -12.55 -24.63
N ALA A 330 5.83 -11.41 -25.01
CA ALA A 330 6.20 -10.73 -26.25
C ALA A 330 7.62 -10.16 -26.14
N GLN A 331 8.51 -10.52 -27.07
CA GLN A 331 9.89 -10.02 -27.10
C GLN A 331 9.91 -8.53 -27.47
N GLY A 332 10.52 -7.72 -26.62
CA GLY A 332 10.73 -6.28 -26.85
C GLY A 332 11.78 -5.96 -27.92
N THR A 333 11.81 -4.69 -28.33
CA THR A 333 12.78 -4.16 -29.31
C THR A 333 13.82 -3.22 -28.71
N GLY A 334 13.91 -3.15 -27.37
CA GLY A 334 14.81 -2.26 -26.64
C GLY A 334 16.29 -2.47 -26.94
N SER A 335 17.05 -1.37 -26.79
CA SER A 335 18.50 -1.27 -27.00
C SER A 335 19.28 -0.98 -25.73
N ASP A 336 18.60 -0.84 -24.58
CA ASP A 336 19.24 -0.54 -23.32
C ASP A 336 19.67 -1.85 -22.66
N ASP A 337 20.99 -2.04 -22.56
CA ASP A 337 21.62 -3.21 -21.94
C ASP A 337 21.63 -3.12 -20.40
N GLU A 338 21.01 -2.08 -19.82
CA GLU A 338 21.05 -1.80 -18.38
C GLU A 338 19.87 -2.45 -17.66
N ILE A 339 20.18 -3.32 -16.70
CA ILE A 339 19.18 -4.04 -15.92
C ILE A 339 18.70 -3.13 -14.78
N PRO A 340 17.39 -2.87 -14.64
CA PRO A 340 16.87 -2.10 -13.53
C PRO A 340 17.23 -2.70 -12.17
N SER A 341 17.63 -1.87 -11.21
CA SER A 341 18.08 -2.33 -9.89
C SER A 341 17.02 -3.12 -9.13
N TRP A 342 15.73 -2.88 -9.37
CA TRP A 342 14.65 -3.63 -8.73
C TRP A 342 14.63 -5.11 -9.16
N ILE A 343 15.03 -5.44 -10.39
CA ILE A 343 15.15 -6.84 -10.84
C ILE A 343 16.27 -7.55 -10.07
N LYS A 344 17.37 -6.83 -9.82
CA LYS A 344 18.53 -7.32 -9.08
C LYS A 344 18.20 -7.55 -7.60
N ASN A 345 17.40 -6.65 -7.00
CA ASN A 345 16.88 -6.82 -5.65
C ASN A 345 15.95 -8.03 -5.56
N ASN A 346 15.04 -8.22 -6.54
CA ASN A 346 14.16 -9.38 -6.60
C ASN A 346 14.94 -10.70 -6.71
N ALA A 347 16.07 -10.72 -7.44
CA ALA A 347 16.93 -11.90 -7.50
C ALA A 347 17.56 -12.25 -6.13
N GLY A 348 17.94 -11.25 -5.34
CA GLY A 348 18.40 -11.44 -3.96
C GLY A 348 17.29 -12.00 -3.07
N TRP A 349 16.12 -11.37 -3.08
CA TRP A 349 14.96 -11.84 -2.32
C TRP A 349 14.49 -13.24 -2.74
N TRP A 350 14.64 -13.60 -4.02
CA TRP A 350 14.31 -14.95 -4.48
C TRP A 350 15.34 -15.98 -4.01
N ALA A 351 16.62 -15.60 -3.96
CA ALA A 351 17.69 -16.42 -3.41
C ALA A 351 17.51 -16.69 -1.91
N ASP A 352 17.08 -15.68 -1.18
CA ASP A 352 16.78 -15.74 0.25
C ASP A 352 15.44 -16.41 0.57
N GLY A 353 14.67 -16.80 -0.45
CA GLY A 353 13.35 -17.42 -0.30
C GLY A 353 12.26 -16.47 0.20
N THR A 354 12.52 -15.16 0.15
CA THR A 354 11.57 -14.10 0.54
C THR A 354 10.51 -13.87 -0.53
N ILE A 355 10.81 -14.13 -1.81
CA ILE A 355 9.82 -14.18 -2.90
C ILE A 355 9.82 -15.56 -3.56
N ASP A 356 8.68 -15.91 -4.16
CA ASP A 356 8.46 -17.21 -4.79
C ASP A 356 9.02 -17.27 -6.22
N ASP A 357 9.00 -18.47 -6.80
CA ASP A 357 9.47 -18.72 -8.17
C ASP A 357 8.66 -17.91 -9.20
N THR A 358 7.38 -17.67 -8.93
CA THR A 358 6.49 -16.88 -9.79
C THR A 358 6.91 -15.42 -9.86
N ALA A 359 7.17 -14.79 -8.70
CA ALA A 359 7.61 -13.40 -8.61
C ALA A 359 8.97 -13.18 -9.29
N PHE A 360 9.89 -14.14 -9.16
CA PHE A 360 11.16 -14.09 -9.89
C PHE A 360 10.96 -14.22 -11.41
N VAL A 361 10.11 -15.17 -11.85
CA VAL A 361 9.78 -15.37 -13.26
C VAL A 361 9.14 -14.14 -13.89
N GLN A 362 8.28 -13.41 -13.16
CA GLN A 362 7.71 -12.14 -13.63
C GLN A 362 8.78 -11.08 -13.89
N GLY A 363 9.82 -11.01 -13.07
CA GLY A 363 11.00 -10.17 -13.34
C GLY A 363 11.71 -10.56 -14.63
N ILE A 364 11.87 -11.86 -14.90
CA ILE A 364 12.46 -12.35 -16.16
C ILE A 364 11.55 -12.03 -17.36
N GLN A 365 10.23 -12.14 -17.22
CA GLN A 365 9.27 -11.74 -18.26
C GLN A 365 9.39 -10.25 -18.60
N PHE A 366 9.57 -9.39 -17.58
CA PHE A 366 9.82 -7.98 -17.80
C PHE A 366 11.07 -7.74 -18.65
N LEU A 367 12.19 -8.40 -18.34
CA LEU A 367 13.42 -8.26 -19.12
C LEU A 367 13.24 -8.68 -20.59
N ILE A 368 12.43 -9.72 -20.84
CA ILE A 368 12.08 -10.17 -22.21
C ILE A 368 11.23 -9.12 -22.92
N LYS A 369 10.23 -8.57 -22.22
CA LYS A 369 9.29 -7.56 -22.75
C LYS A 369 9.97 -6.25 -23.11
N GLU A 370 10.95 -5.82 -22.31
CA GLU A 370 11.72 -4.61 -22.59
C GLU A 370 12.84 -4.85 -23.61
N GLY A 371 13.11 -6.09 -23.99
CA GLY A 371 14.13 -6.45 -24.99
C GLY A 371 15.57 -6.51 -24.45
N ILE A 372 15.73 -6.35 -23.13
CA ILE A 372 16.99 -6.49 -22.38
C ILE A 372 17.46 -7.95 -22.40
N LEU A 373 16.53 -8.88 -22.16
CA LEU A 373 16.76 -10.32 -22.30
C LEU A 373 16.17 -10.81 -23.61
N ARG A 374 17.01 -11.42 -24.46
CA ARG A 374 16.57 -11.99 -25.74
C ARG A 374 16.54 -13.50 -25.68
N VAL A 375 15.36 -14.08 -25.87
CA VAL A 375 15.19 -15.52 -26.03
C VAL A 375 15.12 -15.84 -27.53
N GLN A 376 15.95 -16.78 -28.00
CA GLN A 376 16.02 -17.21 -29.41
C GLN A 376 15.36 -18.57 -29.60
#